data_AF-A0A9E1L7F1-F1
#
_entry.id   AF-A0A9E1L7F1-F1
#
_cell.length_a   1.000
_cell.length_b   1.000
_cell.length_c   1.000
_cell.angle_alpha   90.00
_cell.angle_beta   90.00
_cell.angle_gamma   90.00
#
_symmetry.space_group_name_H-M   'P 1'
#
loop_
_entity.id
_entity.type
_entity.pdbx_description
1 polymer ?
#
loop_
_entity_poly.entity_id
_entity_poly.type
_entity_poly.pdbx_seq_one_letter_code
_entity_poly.pdbx_strand_id
1 'polypeptide(L)'
;MKELVINSTTQHTLLLFVPMIIAAVLRIAKIRGSSIIGGVLGGILLGPAMFGSFAPEYWEGIFLGGEHEHKLVAQLEQQQKMDIESFTQIGTSDVVIMQFRADQQYELDQAVTKWKAAQWRDQRTLRNYVLVLVIIVLLSGSLRRTIKAKSNTATSLTVGVWAALIPGGIIAVASHYLWATGIASSLAMGACLAAGPWTFSRWEQKAADDSEDGGASLMLRCGYVSWTVASIAAFYSAWTVQGAMSLVWLLPLLLLPMYWLLPKRDSHWLQWFADYAAIPSIAATAMVLIHPIGSLSFWPILLVVLISSDGRWLGGMVGLLILGGRTSANAMRITMPLVDAGASQLCMAAMLFGVGVLSEELTLAAISGAIFIELTAPTRRKFATSIKDNLLDCD
;
A
#
# COMPACT_ATOMS: atom_id res chain seq x y z
N MET A 1 -17.44 -2.11 26.75
CA MET A 1 -16.18 -1.33 26.88
C MET A 1 -15.00 -2.18 27.34
N LYS A 2 -15.10 -2.97 28.43
CA LYS A 2 -13.97 -3.81 28.90
C LYS A 2 -13.50 -4.85 27.87
N GLU A 3 -14.41 -5.57 27.22
CA GLU A 3 -14.06 -6.56 26.18
C GLU A 3 -13.40 -5.92 24.95
N LEU A 4 -13.90 -4.75 24.51
CA LEU A 4 -13.32 -3.98 23.39
C LEU A 4 -11.89 -3.50 23.65
N VAL A 5 -11.56 -3.15 24.90
CA VAL A 5 -10.21 -2.73 25.31
C VAL A 5 -9.25 -3.92 25.39
N ILE A 6 -9.73 -5.08 25.86
CA ILE A 6 -8.92 -6.31 25.94
C ILE A 6 -8.62 -6.87 24.53
N ASN A 7 -9.59 -6.82 23.61
CA ASN A 7 -9.40 -7.28 22.24
C ASN A 7 -8.46 -6.35 21.45
N SER A 8 -8.60 -5.03 21.60
CA SER A 8 -7.71 -4.08 20.90
C SER A 8 -6.26 -4.14 21.38
N THR A 9 -6.01 -4.32 22.68
CA THR A 9 -4.64 -4.49 23.21
C THR A 9 -3.98 -5.76 22.70
N THR A 10 -4.71 -6.88 22.70
CA THR A 10 -4.23 -8.16 22.15
C THR A 10 -3.94 -8.04 20.66
N GLN A 11 -4.86 -7.44 19.90
CA GLN A 11 -4.74 -7.19 18.47
C GLN A 11 -3.48 -6.39 18.11
N HIS A 12 -3.28 -5.22 18.75
CA HIS A 12 -2.09 -4.40 18.50
C HIS A 12 -0.80 -5.11 18.91
N THR A 13 -0.81 -5.87 20.00
CA THR A 13 0.36 -6.61 20.48
C THR A 13 0.76 -7.68 19.45
N LEU A 14 -0.19 -8.47 18.94
CA LEU A 14 0.07 -9.46 17.90
C LEU A 14 0.61 -8.81 16.62
N LEU A 15 -0.05 -7.75 16.14
CA LEU A 15 0.34 -7.03 14.93
C LEU A 15 1.65 -6.25 15.06
N LEU A 16 2.14 -6.00 16.27
CA LEU A 16 3.43 -5.37 16.50
C LEU A 16 4.54 -6.42 16.62
N PHE A 17 4.39 -7.38 17.53
CA PHE A 17 5.50 -8.26 17.92
C PHE A 17 5.74 -9.39 16.92
N VAL A 18 4.70 -10.03 16.38
CA VAL A 18 4.85 -11.14 15.43
C VAL A 18 5.62 -10.70 14.17
N PRO A 19 5.19 -9.67 13.42
CA PRO A 19 5.92 -9.24 12.24
C PRO A 19 7.29 -8.64 12.57
N MET A 20 7.46 -7.99 13.73
CA MET A 20 8.77 -7.49 14.17
C MET A 20 9.76 -8.63 14.40
N ILE A 21 9.34 -9.71 15.07
CA ILE A 21 10.20 -10.89 15.32
C ILE A 21 10.58 -11.55 13.98
N ILE A 22 9.61 -11.76 13.08
CA ILE A 22 9.88 -12.36 11.77
C ILE A 22 10.83 -11.47 10.97
N ALA A 23 10.59 -10.15 10.91
CA ALA A 23 11.48 -9.22 10.25
C ALA A 23 12.89 -9.24 10.85
N ALA A 24 13.02 -9.37 12.17
CA ALA A 24 14.32 -9.51 12.84
C ALA A 24 15.04 -10.80 12.42
N VAL A 25 14.35 -11.94 12.37
CA VAL A 25 14.91 -13.22 11.91
C VAL A 25 15.38 -13.12 10.44
N LEU A 26 14.54 -12.57 9.56
CA LEU A 26 14.90 -12.36 8.15
C LEU A 26 16.12 -11.43 8.00
N ARG A 27 16.22 -10.41 8.86
CA ARG A 27 17.36 -9.49 8.88
C ARG A 27 18.64 -10.19 9.35
N ILE A 28 18.57 -11.06 10.36
CA ILE A 28 19.69 -11.91 10.80
C ILE A 28 20.15 -12.81 9.64
N ALA A 29 19.20 -13.34 8.86
CA ALA A 29 19.46 -14.11 7.64
C ALA A 29 19.94 -13.25 6.45
N LYS A 30 20.14 -11.94 6.63
CA LYS A 30 20.58 -10.97 5.60
C LYS A 30 19.64 -10.86 4.40
N ILE A 31 18.35 -11.16 4.59
CA ILE A 31 17.33 -10.98 3.56
C ILE A 31 16.99 -9.49 3.42
N ARG A 32 17.08 -8.96 2.20
CA ARG A 32 16.71 -7.57 1.88
C ARG A 32 15.20 -7.41 1.83
N GLY A 33 14.71 -6.21 2.15
CA GLY A 33 13.27 -5.98 2.32
C GLY A 33 12.68 -6.72 3.52
N SER A 34 13.51 -7.18 4.47
CA SER A 34 13.10 -7.96 5.65
C SER A 34 11.98 -7.30 6.45
N SER A 35 11.91 -5.97 6.47
CA SER A 35 10.83 -5.25 7.14
C SER A 35 9.46 -5.48 6.46
N ILE A 36 9.36 -5.28 5.14
CA ILE A 36 8.10 -5.48 4.41
C ILE A 36 7.77 -6.97 4.34
N ILE A 37 8.74 -7.81 3.97
CA ILE A 37 8.54 -9.27 3.84
C ILE A 37 8.17 -9.88 5.19
N GLY A 38 8.84 -9.50 6.28
CA GLY A 38 8.52 -9.98 7.62
C GLY A 38 7.14 -9.56 8.08
N GLY A 39 6.72 -8.34 7.71
CA GLY A 39 5.35 -7.88 7.87
C GLY A 39 4.33 -8.73 7.11
N VAL A 40 4.58 -8.99 5.83
CA VAL A 40 3.69 -9.80 4.98
C VAL A 40 3.57 -11.23 5.50
N LEU A 41 4.69 -11.88 5.84
CA LEU A 41 4.67 -13.21 6.42
C LEU A 41 3.96 -13.23 7.78
N GLY A 42 4.19 -12.23 8.63
CA GLY A 42 3.47 -12.08 9.90
C GLY A 42 1.97 -11.90 9.71
N GLY A 43 1.56 -11.11 8.72
CA GLY A 43 0.15 -10.94 8.37
C GLY A 43 -0.49 -12.20 7.80
N ILE A 44 0.23 -12.98 6.98
CA ILE A 44 -0.27 -14.29 6.49
C ILE A 44 -0.44 -15.28 7.65
N LEU A 45 0.52 -15.32 8.58
CA LEU A 45 0.45 -16.18 9.76
C LEU A 45 -0.70 -15.82 10.70
N LEU A 46 -0.92 -14.52 10.93
CA LEU A 46 -2.03 -14.01 11.74
C LEU A 46 -3.36 -13.92 10.99
N GLY A 47 -3.33 -14.07 9.66
CA GLY A 47 -4.46 -13.86 8.77
C GLY A 47 -5.36 -15.09 8.63
N PRO A 48 -6.35 -15.02 7.73
CA PRO A 48 -7.37 -16.05 7.60
C PRO A 48 -6.81 -17.38 7.11
N ALA A 49 -5.74 -17.38 6.30
CA ALA A 49 -5.15 -18.60 5.74
C ALA A 49 -4.55 -19.53 6.81
N MET A 50 -3.98 -18.96 7.88
CA MET A 50 -3.29 -19.72 8.93
C MET A 50 -4.04 -19.62 10.25
N PHE A 51 -3.95 -18.49 10.96
CA PHE A 51 -4.62 -18.37 12.26
C PHE A 51 -6.14 -18.48 12.15
N GLY A 52 -6.75 -17.89 11.11
CA GLY A 52 -8.19 -18.02 10.88
C GLY A 52 -8.66 -19.43 10.50
N SER A 53 -7.80 -20.26 9.90
CA SER A 53 -8.16 -21.65 9.60
C SER A 53 -8.06 -22.55 10.84
N PHE A 54 -7.12 -22.28 11.74
CA PHE A 54 -6.99 -23.01 13.02
C PHE A 54 -8.01 -22.57 14.08
N ALA A 55 -8.35 -21.28 14.13
CA ALA A 55 -9.22 -20.70 15.16
C ALA A 55 -10.12 -19.60 14.56
N PRO A 56 -11.12 -19.97 13.72
CA PRO A 56 -11.93 -19.03 12.95
C PRO A 56 -12.68 -18.03 13.83
N GLU A 57 -13.37 -18.49 14.88
CA GLU A 57 -14.15 -17.61 15.77
C GLU A 57 -13.26 -16.59 16.50
N TYR A 58 -12.08 -17.01 16.97
CA TYR A 58 -11.13 -16.12 17.62
C TYR A 58 -10.53 -15.10 16.63
N TRP A 59 -10.18 -15.54 15.42
CA TRP A 59 -9.65 -14.64 14.40
C TRP A 59 -10.70 -13.62 13.95
N GLU A 60 -11.94 -14.04 13.71
CA GLU A 60 -13.04 -13.15 13.34
C GLU A 60 -13.31 -12.12 14.44
N GLY A 61 -13.37 -12.56 15.71
CA GLY A 61 -13.58 -11.66 16.84
C GLY A 61 -12.42 -10.67 17.10
N ILE A 62 -11.19 -11.02 16.73
CA ILE A 62 -10.02 -10.15 16.92
C ILE A 62 -9.79 -9.23 15.72
N PHE A 63 -9.91 -9.70 14.48
CA PHE A 63 -9.47 -8.96 13.29
C PHE A 63 -10.60 -8.55 12.35
N LEU A 64 -11.53 -9.46 12.05
CA LEU A 64 -12.55 -9.21 11.04
C LEU A 64 -13.64 -8.27 11.57
N GLY A 65 -14.17 -8.56 12.76
CA GLY A 65 -15.34 -7.89 13.34
C GLY A 65 -16.67 -8.36 12.73
N GLY A 66 -17.78 -8.02 13.38
CA GLY A 66 -19.12 -8.39 12.93
C GLY A 66 -19.42 -9.89 12.94
N GLU A 67 -18.86 -10.64 13.90
CA GLU A 67 -19.01 -12.11 14.01
C GLU A 67 -20.48 -12.54 14.04
N HIS A 68 -21.32 -11.84 14.79
CA HIS A 68 -22.74 -12.16 14.89
C HIS A 68 -23.46 -11.97 13.54
N GLU A 69 -23.17 -10.88 12.84
CA GLU A 69 -23.74 -10.60 11.52
C GLU A 69 -23.20 -11.56 10.45
N HIS A 70 -21.93 -11.97 10.55
CA HIS A 70 -21.34 -12.96 9.65
C HIS A 70 -22.01 -14.33 9.82
N LYS A 71 -22.23 -14.78 11.07
CA LYS A 71 -22.96 -16.01 11.38
C LYS A 71 -24.38 -16.00 10.79
N LEU A 72 -25.06 -14.85 10.82
CA LEU A 72 -26.38 -14.70 10.19
C LEU A 72 -26.31 -14.84 8.66
N VAL A 73 -25.32 -14.23 8.00
CA VAL A 73 -25.10 -14.38 6.56
C VAL A 73 -24.85 -15.84 6.20
N ALA A 74 -23.95 -16.52 6.91
CA ALA A 74 -23.63 -17.92 6.67
C ALA A 74 -24.86 -18.84 6.86
N GLN A 75 -25.70 -18.57 7.87
CA GLN A 75 -26.95 -19.30 8.09
C GLN A 75 -27.94 -19.09 6.94
N LEU A 76 -28.11 -17.85 6.47
CA LEU A 76 -28.99 -17.54 5.34
C LEU A 76 -28.49 -18.19 4.05
N GLU A 77 -27.20 -18.15 3.75
CA GLU A 77 -26.63 -18.83 2.57
C GLU A 77 -26.82 -20.34 2.61
N GLN A 78 -26.63 -20.95 3.79
CA GLN A 78 -26.85 -22.39 3.96
C GLN A 78 -28.34 -22.73 3.83
N GLN A 79 -29.23 -21.90 4.38
CA GLN A 79 -30.66 -22.06 4.26
C GLN A 79 -31.13 -21.94 2.79
N GLN A 80 -30.65 -20.94 2.05
CA GLN A 80 -30.94 -20.80 0.62
C GLN A 80 -30.58 -22.06 -0.17
N LYS A 81 -29.40 -22.64 0.08
CA LYS A 81 -28.95 -23.86 -0.61
C LYS A 81 -29.87 -25.05 -0.29
N MET A 82 -30.19 -25.27 0.99
CA MET A 82 -31.07 -26.36 1.41
C MET A 82 -32.49 -26.20 0.85
N ASP A 83 -33.02 -24.97 0.85
CA ASP A 83 -34.36 -24.68 0.35
C ASP A 83 -34.44 -24.91 -1.16
N ILE A 84 -33.47 -24.40 -1.94
CA ILE A 84 -33.39 -24.62 -3.39
C ILE A 84 -33.32 -26.11 -3.72
N GLU A 85 -32.48 -26.87 -3.01
CA GLU A 85 -32.38 -28.32 -3.18
C GLU A 85 -33.73 -29.01 -2.87
N SER A 86 -34.41 -28.61 -1.80
CA SER A 86 -35.72 -29.16 -1.45
C SER A 86 -36.80 -28.88 -2.50
N PHE A 87 -36.86 -27.64 -3.04
CA PHE A 87 -37.84 -27.26 -4.05
C PHE A 87 -37.61 -28.01 -5.38
N THR A 88 -36.35 -28.28 -5.73
CA THR A 88 -36.02 -29.09 -6.91
C THR A 88 -36.42 -30.56 -6.74
N GLN A 89 -36.31 -31.12 -5.54
CA GLN A 89 -36.71 -32.50 -5.26
C GLN A 89 -38.24 -32.71 -5.28
N ILE A 90 -39.01 -31.69 -4.87
CA ILE A 90 -40.48 -31.75 -4.81
C ILE A 90 -41.13 -31.53 -6.19
N GLY A 91 -40.36 -31.16 -7.22
CA GLY A 91 -40.89 -30.90 -8.57
C GLY A 91 -41.67 -29.59 -8.66
N THR A 92 -41.29 -28.60 -7.86
CA THR A 92 -41.94 -27.27 -7.82
C THR A 92 -41.74 -26.54 -9.15
N SER A 93 -42.70 -25.72 -9.57
CA SER A 93 -42.57 -24.97 -10.82
C SER A 93 -41.44 -23.92 -10.77
N ASP A 94 -40.75 -23.73 -11.91
CA ASP A 94 -39.60 -22.82 -12.01
C ASP A 94 -39.95 -21.37 -11.63
N VAL A 95 -41.19 -20.94 -11.86
CA VAL A 95 -41.66 -19.59 -11.52
C VAL A 95 -41.64 -19.36 -10.00
N VAL A 96 -42.06 -20.36 -9.23
CA VAL A 96 -42.05 -20.30 -7.76
C VAL A 96 -40.62 -20.31 -7.23
N ILE A 97 -39.74 -21.11 -7.84
CA ILE A 97 -38.30 -21.15 -7.50
C ILE A 97 -37.64 -19.80 -7.79
N MET A 98 -37.95 -19.16 -8.91
CA MET A 98 -37.41 -17.83 -9.24
C MET A 98 -37.87 -16.74 -8.28
N GLN A 99 -39.16 -16.71 -7.93
CA GLN A 99 -39.69 -15.73 -6.99
C GLN A 99 -39.08 -15.92 -5.59
N PHE A 100 -38.99 -17.17 -5.14
CA PHE A 100 -38.35 -17.51 -3.88
C PHE A 100 -36.87 -17.11 -3.83
N ARG A 101 -36.12 -17.34 -4.93
CA ARG A 101 -34.73 -16.87 -5.05
C ARG A 101 -34.63 -15.35 -4.97
N ALA A 102 -35.55 -14.61 -5.57
CA ALA A 102 -35.54 -13.15 -5.52
C ALA A 102 -35.76 -12.63 -4.09
N ASP A 103 -36.72 -13.20 -3.36
CA ASP A 103 -37.01 -12.83 -1.97
C ASP A 103 -35.85 -13.17 -1.04
N GLN A 104 -35.29 -14.38 -1.16
CA GLN A 104 -34.13 -14.77 -0.35
C GLN A 104 -32.87 -13.97 -0.70
N GLN A 105 -32.67 -13.61 -1.98
CA GLN A 105 -31.55 -12.76 -2.38
C GLN A 105 -31.66 -11.39 -1.73
N TYR A 106 -32.86 -10.84 -1.65
CA TYR A 106 -33.10 -9.56 -0.99
C TYR A 106 -32.77 -9.61 0.51
N GLU A 107 -33.19 -10.67 1.22
CA GLU A 107 -32.83 -10.86 2.64
C GLU A 107 -31.33 -11.04 2.84
N LEU A 108 -30.68 -11.82 1.98
CA LEU A 108 -29.23 -12.01 2.00
C LEU A 108 -28.49 -10.69 1.76
N ASP A 109 -28.90 -9.91 0.77
CA ASP A 109 -28.30 -8.61 0.45
C ASP A 109 -28.43 -7.62 1.64
N GLN A 110 -29.56 -7.64 2.35
CA GLN A 110 -29.71 -6.86 3.58
C GLN A 110 -28.77 -7.34 4.69
N ALA A 111 -28.66 -8.65 4.90
CA ALA A 111 -27.77 -9.23 5.91
C ALA A 111 -26.30 -8.92 5.61
N VAL A 112 -25.88 -9.06 4.35
CA VAL A 112 -24.53 -8.71 3.87
C VAL A 112 -24.24 -7.22 4.08
N THR A 113 -25.22 -6.35 3.81
CA THR A 113 -25.08 -4.91 4.03
C THR A 113 -24.89 -4.58 5.52
N LYS A 114 -25.68 -5.22 6.39
CA LYS A 114 -25.52 -5.09 7.86
C LYS A 114 -24.16 -5.59 8.33
N TRP A 115 -23.72 -6.74 7.82
CA TRP A 115 -22.41 -7.31 8.13
C TRP A 115 -21.27 -6.38 7.72
N LYS A 116 -21.27 -5.87 6.48
CA LYS A 116 -20.27 -4.88 6.02
C LYS A 116 -20.24 -3.62 6.88
N ALA A 117 -21.41 -3.15 7.34
CA ALA A 117 -21.49 -1.99 8.24
C ALA A 117 -20.96 -2.28 9.66
N ALA A 118 -21.15 -3.50 10.16
CA ALA A 118 -20.60 -3.97 11.43
C ALA A 118 -19.08 -4.13 11.33
N GLN A 119 -18.60 -4.84 10.30
CA GLN A 119 -17.20 -5.00 9.96
C GLN A 119 -16.49 -3.64 9.86
N TRP A 120 -17.09 -2.68 9.15
CA TRP A 120 -16.56 -1.33 9.05
C TRP A 120 -16.41 -0.67 10.42
N ARG A 121 -17.39 -0.79 11.33
CA ARG A 121 -17.29 -0.20 12.67
C ARG A 121 -16.22 -0.88 13.53
N ASP A 122 -16.15 -2.20 13.49
CA ASP A 122 -15.27 -2.98 14.35
C ASP A 122 -13.80 -2.87 13.92
N GLN A 123 -13.53 -2.80 12.62
CA GLN A 123 -12.18 -2.60 12.08
C GLN A 123 -11.62 -1.18 12.32
N ARG A 124 -12.34 -0.31 13.04
CA ARG A 124 -11.86 1.04 13.39
C ARG A 124 -10.53 1.00 14.15
N THR A 125 -10.33 0.01 15.02
CA THR A 125 -9.07 -0.14 15.78
C THR A 125 -7.88 -0.41 14.87
N LEU A 126 -8.03 -1.32 13.90
CA LEU A 126 -7.00 -1.61 12.89
C LEU A 126 -6.66 -0.38 12.06
N ARG A 127 -7.67 0.35 11.58
CA ARG A 127 -7.42 1.55 10.76
C ARG A 127 -6.74 2.64 11.57
N ASN A 128 -7.13 2.84 12.84
CA ASN A 128 -6.46 3.79 13.73
C ASN A 128 -5.00 3.38 13.98
N TYR A 129 -4.75 2.09 14.17
CA TYR A 129 -3.42 1.53 14.34
C TYR A 129 -2.54 1.80 13.11
N VAL A 130 -3.02 1.48 11.91
CA VAL A 130 -2.33 1.78 10.65
C VAL A 130 -2.06 3.27 10.51
N LEU A 131 -3.05 4.12 10.80
CA LEU A 131 -2.90 5.58 10.71
C LEU A 131 -1.76 6.08 11.59
N VAL A 132 -1.72 5.65 12.85
CA VAL A 132 -0.64 6.03 13.80
C VAL A 132 0.72 5.56 13.30
N LEU A 133 0.83 4.31 12.83
CA LEU A 133 2.08 3.78 12.31
C LEU A 133 2.55 4.51 11.04
N VAL A 134 1.64 4.85 10.12
CA VAL A 134 1.96 5.62 8.92
C VAL A 134 2.45 7.02 9.30
N ILE A 135 1.81 7.69 10.27
CA ILE A 135 2.31 8.97 10.82
C ILE A 135 3.74 8.81 11.32
N ILE A 136 4.03 7.76 12.09
CA ILE A 136 5.36 7.50 12.63
C ILE A 136 6.40 7.29 11.51
N VAL A 137 6.05 6.52 10.47
CA VAL A 137 6.94 6.29 9.32
C VAL A 137 7.22 7.59 8.56
N LEU A 138 6.18 8.37 8.26
CA LEU A 138 6.32 9.66 7.58
C LEU A 138 7.12 10.66 8.44
N LEU A 139 6.83 10.75 9.74
CA LEU A 139 7.54 11.62 10.67
C LEU A 139 9.02 11.24 10.76
N SER A 140 9.31 9.93 10.91
CA SER A 140 10.67 9.39 10.94
C SER A 140 11.44 9.79 9.68
N GLY A 141 10.83 9.63 8.52
CA GLY A 141 11.49 9.96 7.27
C GLY A 141 11.73 11.46 7.08
N SER A 142 10.79 12.31 7.50
CA SER A 142 10.97 13.76 7.48
C SER A 142 12.13 14.23 8.36
N LEU A 143 12.32 13.62 9.53
CA LEU A 143 13.40 13.99 10.45
C LEU A 143 14.79 13.55 9.96
N ARG A 144 14.87 12.50 9.12
CA ARG A 144 16.13 12.01 8.49
C ARG A 144 16.66 12.93 7.40
N ARG A 145 15.86 13.91 6.96
CA ARG A 145 16.10 14.71 5.76
C ARG A 145 17.38 15.55 5.83
N THR A 146 18.19 15.45 4.79
CA THR A 146 19.31 16.38 4.50
C THR A 146 18.99 17.22 3.28
N ILE A 147 18.23 18.30 3.45
CA ILE A 147 18.12 19.32 2.39
C ILE A 147 19.31 20.25 2.52
N LYS A 148 20.18 20.29 1.53
CA LYS A 148 21.01 21.47 1.29
C LYS A 148 20.38 22.20 0.10
N ALA A 149 19.84 23.39 0.36
CA ALA A 149 18.99 24.11 -0.57
C ALA A 149 19.81 24.80 -1.67
N LYS A 150 19.75 24.25 -2.89
CA LYS A 150 20.16 24.95 -4.14
C LYS A 150 19.48 24.42 -5.42
N SER A 151 18.38 23.65 -5.31
CA SER A 151 17.75 23.03 -6.49
C SER A 151 16.64 23.89 -7.11
N ASN A 152 16.53 23.84 -8.45
CA ASN A 152 15.52 24.53 -9.24
C ASN A 152 14.10 23.95 -8.99
N THR A 153 13.17 24.78 -8.54
CA THR A 153 11.77 24.40 -8.24
C THR A 153 11.04 23.85 -9.47
N ALA A 154 11.28 24.41 -10.66
CA ALA A 154 10.65 23.96 -11.89
C ALA A 154 11.04 22.53 -12.26
N THR A 155 12.31 22.18 -12.03
CA THR A 155 12.82 20.81 -12.22
C THR A 155 12.17 19.84 -11.24
N SER A 156 12.07 20.19 -9.96
CA SER A 156 11.40 19.29 -9.00
C SER A 156 9.92 19.07 -9.31
N LEU A 157 9.22 20.11 -9.79
CA LEU A 157 7.81 20.02 -10.13
C LEU A 157 7.58 19.09 -11.34
N THR A 158 8.27 19.37 -12.45
CA THR A 158 8.13 18.59 -13.69
C THR A 158 8.51 17.13 -13.49
N VAL A 159 9.69 16.87 -12.92
CA VAL A 159 10.18 15.51 -12.64
C VAL A 159 9.26 14.77 -11.68
N GLY A 160 8.83 15.43 -10.60
CA GLY A 160 7.93 14.81 -9.63
C GLY A 160 6.55 14.49 -10.19
N VAL A 161 5.95 15.38 -11.00
CA VAL A 161 4.66 15.14 -11.64
C VAL A 161 4.75 13.96 -12.60
N TRP A 162 5.76 13.92 -13.49
CA TRP A 162 5.91 12.81 -14.44
C TRP A 162 6.28 11.49 -13.77
N ALA A 163 7.11 11.52 -12.72
CA ALA A 163 7.41 10.35 -11.90
C ALA A 163 6.18 9.77 -11.19
N ALA A 164 5.13 10.58 -10.98
CA ALA A 164 3.85 10.11 -10.45
C ALA A 164 2.89 9.66 -11.58
N LEU A 165 2.76 10.47 -12.63
CA LEU A 165 1.79 10.26 -13.72
C LEU A 165 2.10 9.04 -14.57
N ILE A 166 3.37 8.75 -14.87
CA ILE A 166 3.71 7.57 -15.68
C ILE A 166 3.30 6.28 -14.95
N PRO A 167 3.85 5.95 -13.77
CA PRO A 167 3.49 4.69 -13.11
C PRO A 167 2.04 4.69 -12.63
N GLY A 168 1.56 5.79 -12.05
CA GLY A 168 0.21 5.89 -11.51
C GLY A 168 -0.89 5.95 -12.59
N GLY A 169 -0.63 6.67 -13.69
CA GLY A 169 -1.57 6.79 -14.80
C GLY A 169 -1.67 5.49 -15.60
N ILE A 170 -0.54 4.87 -15.94
CA ILE A 170 -0.55 3.58 -16.67
C ILE A 170 -1.30 2.52 -15.87
N ILE A 171 -1.03 2.40 -14.56
CA ILE A 171 -1.70 1.38 -13.75
C ILE A 171 -3.19 1.68 -13.54
N ALA A 172 -3.59 2.94 -13.39
CA ALA A 172 -4.99 3.31 -13.24
C ALA A 172 -5.79 3.04 -14.54
N VAL A 173 -5.19 3.31 -15.70
CA VAL A 173 -5.80 2.98 -17.00
C VAL A 173 -5.86 1.47 -17.18
N ALA A 174 -4.77 0.76 -16.91
CA ALA A 174 -4.71 -0.69 -17.02
C ALA A 174 -5.74 -1.36 -16.09
N SER A 175 -5.87 -0.92 -14.85
CA SER A 175 -6.84 -1.49 -13.92
C SER A 175 -8.27 -1.27 -14.38
N HIS A 176 -8.58 -0.05 -14.84
CA HIS A 176 -9.93 0.27 -15.30
C HIS A 176 -10.33 -0.54 -16.55
N TYR A 177 -9.45 -0.61 -17.56
CA TYR A 177 -9.80 -1.24 -18.84
C TYR A 177 -9.53 -2.75 -18.89
N LEU A 178 -8.45 -3.23 -18.27
CA LEU A 178 -8.09 -4.66 -18.33
C LEU A 178 -8.74 -5.49 -17.23
N TRP A 179 -9.04 -4.87 -16.07
CA TRP A 179 -9.59 -5.58 -14.90
C TRP A 179 -11.00 -5.13 -14.54
N ALA A 180 -11.61 -4.26 -15.36
CA ALA A 180 -12.94 -3.71 -15.14
C ALA A 180 -13.13 -3.10 -13.75
N THR A 181 -12.06 -2.58 -13.13
CA THR A 181 -12.14 -2.02 -11.78
C THR A 181 -12.83 -0.66 -11.83
N GLY A 182 -13.61 -0.35 -10.80
CA GLY A 182 -14.24 0.97 -10.65
C GLY A 182 -13.21 2.10 -10.71
N ILE A 183 -13.64 3.29 -11.13
CA ILE A 183 -12.77 4.46 -11.29
C ILE A 183 -12.06 4.78 -9.96
N ALA A 184 -12.79 4.69 -8.83
CA ALA A 184 -12.22 4.92 -7.51
C ALA A 184 -11.05 3.97 -7.23
N SER A 185 -11.25 2.65 -7.29
CA SER A 185 -10.21 1.64 -7.04
C SER A 185 -9.04 1.76 -8.02
N SER A 186 -9.31 2.13 -9.27
CA SER A 186 -8.29 2.36 -10.29
C SER A 186 -7.39 3.55 -9.94
N LEU A 187 -7.98 4.68 -9.54
CA LEU A 187 -7.24 5.85 -9.07
C LEU A 187 -6.49 5.60 -7.76
N ALA A 188 -7.07 4.80 -6.85
CA ALA A 188 -6.39 4.38 -5.62
C ALA A 188 -5.14 3.53 -5.93
N MET A 189 -5.25 2.61 -6.91
CA MET A 189 -4.10 1.84 -7.37
C MET A 189 -3.05 2.73 -8.01
N GLY A 190 -3.49 3.69 -8.83
CA GLY A 190 -2.65 4.75 -9.36
C GLY A 190 -1.90 5.53 -8.29
N ALA A 191 -2.59 5.92 -7.20
CA ALA A 191 -1.99 6.63 -6.08
C ALA A 191 -0.89 5.81 -5.37
N CYS A 192 -1.08 4.49 -5.22
CA CYS A 192 -0.09 3.61 -4.62
C CYS A 192 1.24 3.60 -5.40
N LEU A 193 1.17 3.54 -6.72
CA LEU A 193 2.35 3.54 -7.59
C LEU A 193 2.89 4.95 -7.86
N ALA A 194 2.04 5.97 -7.77
CA ALA A 194 2.44 7.36 -7.89
C ALA A 194 3.18 7.87 -6.65
N ALA A 195 3.01 7.23 -5.48
CA ALA A 195 3.71 7.60 -4.25
C ALA A 195 5.23 7.44 -4.44
N GLY A 196 5.95 8.54 -4.24
CA GLY A 196 7.39 8.64 -4.45
C GLY A 196 8.22 8.27 -3.23
N PRO A 197 9.56 8.33 -3.35
CA PRO A 197 10.44 8.11 -2.21
C PRO A 197 10.20 9.19 -1.16
N TRP A 198 10.05 8.78 0.09
CA TRP A 198 9.95 9.70 1.22
C TRP A 198 11.32 10.00 1.86
N THR A 199 12.22 9.03 1.77
CA THR A 199 13.61 9.09 2.22
C THR A 199 14.48 8.35 1.24
N PHE A 200 15.79 8.58 1.31
CA PHE A 200 16.78 7.80 0.56
C PHE A 200 17.75 7.13 1.50
N SER A 201 18.18 5.93 1.12
CA SER A 201 19.35 5.29 1.73
C SER A 201 20.65 6.01 1.34
N ARG A 202 21.74 5.74 2.06
CA ARG A 202 23.03 6.42 1.83
C ARG A 202 23.58 6.25 0.41
N TRP A 203 23.35 5.10 -0.22
CA TRP A 203 23.87 4.85 -1.55
C TRP A 203 23.07 5.57 -2.63
N GLU A 204 21.75 5.73 -2.46
CA GLU A 204 20.89 6.51 -3.36
C GLU A 204 21.21 8.00 -3.29
N GLN A 205 21.42 8.52 -2.07
CA GLN A 205 21.88 9.89 -1.88
C GLN A 205 23.20 10.10 -2.64
N LYS A 206 24.18 9.21 -2.43
CA LYS A 206 25.46 9.27 -3.13
C LYS A 206 25.30 9.14 -4.65
N ALA A 207 24.44 8.23 -5.12
CA ALA A 207 24.25 8.04 -6.55
C ALA A 207 23.70 9.29 -7.24
N ALA A 208 22.76 9.99 -6.60
CA ALA A 208 22.21 11.24 -7.09
C ALA A 208 23.20 12.40 -7.00
N ASP A 209 23.89 12.55 -5.86
CA ASP A 209 24.86 13.63 -5.64
C ASP A 209 26.12 13.47 -6.50
N ASP A 210 26.55 12.23 -6.79
CA ASP A 210 27.64 11.94 -7.74
C ASP A 210 27.22 12.20 -9.22
N SER A 211 25.95 12.51 -9.49
CA SER A 211 25.42 12.82 -10.83
C SER A 211 25.23 14.33 -11.03
N GLU A 212 24.81 15.03 -9.97
CA GLU A 212 24.64 16.49 -9.97
C GLU A 212 24.76 16.99 -8.53
N ASP A 213 25.39 18.15 -8.33
CA ASP A 213 25.53 18.76 -7.01
C ASP A 213 24.15 18.99 -6.36
N GLY A 214 23.89 18.28 -5.26
CA GLY A 214 22.60 18.33 -4.57
C GLY A 214 21.48 17.56 -5.26
N GLY A 215 21.82 16.64 -6.17
CA GLY A 215 20.89 15.74 -6.85
C GLY A 215 20.00 14.96 -5.89
N ALA A 216 20.52 14.54 -4.73
CA ALA A 216 19.71 13.86 -3.71
C ALA A 216 18.62 14.77 -3.14
N SER A 217 18.95 16.03 -2.89
CA SER A 217 17.96 17.02 -2.43
C SER A 217 16.92 17.33 -3.51
N LEU A 218 17.33 17.38 -4.78
CA LEU A 218 16.42 17.56 -5.91
C LEU A 218 15.44 16.38 -6.02
N MET A 219 15.94 15.14 -6.06
CA MET A 219 15.10 13.95 -6.20
C MET A 219 14.14 13.76 -5.03
N LEU A 220 14.55 14.14 -3.83
CA LEU A 220 13.66 14.09 -2.66
C LEU A 220 12.50 15.10 -2.80
N ARG A 221 12.75 16.29 -3.36
CA ARG A 221 11.68 17.26 -3.69
C ARG A 221 10.76 16.73 -4.78
N CYS A 222 11.31 16.06 -5.80
CA CYS A 222 10.49 15.36 -6.80
C CYS A 222 9.58 14.32 -6.13
N GLY A 223 10.10 13.55 -5.16
CA GLY A 223 9.33 12.62 -4.34
C GLY A 223 8.16 13.30 -3.63
N TYR A 224 8.35 14.49 -3.06
CA TYR A 224 7.25 15.23 -2.42
C TYR A 224 6.18 15.70 -3.39
N VAL A 225 6.58 16.18 -4.57
CA VAL A 225 5.63 16.54 -5.63
C VAL A 225 4.83 15.30 -6.05
N SER A 226 5.50 14.16 -6.24
CA SER A 226 4.84 12.90 -6.57
C SER A 226 3.89 12.44 -5.45
N TRP A 227 4.26 12.61 -4.17
CA TRP A 227 3.36 12.41 -3.03
C TRP A 227 2.14 13.33 -3.04
N THR A 228 2.28 14.60 -3.43
CA THR A 228 1.14 15.52 -3.58
C THR A 228 0.17 15.00 -4.64
N VAL A 229 0.69 14.61 -5.81
CA VAL A 229 -0.14 14.06 -6.90
C VAL A 229 -0.84 12.77 -6.46
N ALA A 230 -0.09 11.85 -5.83
CA ALA A 230 -0.63 10.61 -5.29
C ALA A 230 -1.70 10.86 -4.23
N SER A 231 -1.49 11.84 -3.35
CA SER A 231 -2.44 12.19 -2.30
C SER A 231 -3.74 12.77 -2.87
N ILE A 232 -3.66 13.64 -3.88
CA ILE A 232 -4.85 14.17 -4.56
C ILE A 232 -5.68 13.02 -5.16
N ALA A 233 -5.03 12.08 -5.85
CA ALA A 233 -5.69 10.89 -6.40
C ALA A 233 -6.30 10.00 -5.31
N ALA A 234 -5.57 9.78 -4.21
CA ALA A 234 -6.03 9.02 -3.06
C ALA A 234 -7.26 9.65 -2.39
N PHE A 235 -7.25 10.98 -2.17
CA PHE A 235 -8.38 11.70 -1.58
C PHE A 235 -9.60 11.66 -2.48
N TYR A 236 -9.44 11.95 -3.76
CA TYR A 236 -10.56 11.91 -4.71
C TYR A 236 -11.19 10.51 -4.75
N SER A 237 -10.35 9.49 -4.88
CA SER A 237 -10.75 8.09 -4.86
C SER A 237 -11.50 7.71 -3.58
N ALA A 238 -10.93 8.02 -2.41
CA ALA A 238 -11.54 7.74 -1.12
C ALA A 238 -12.82 8.53 -0.85
N TRP A 239 -12.89 9.77 -1.29
CA TRP A 239 -14.08 10.62 -1.17
C TRP A 239 -15.26 10.05 -1.94
N THR A 240 -15.03 9.53 -3.15
CA THR A 240 -16.11 8.93 -3.96
C THR A 240 -16.72 7.67 -3.34
N VAL A 241 -15.98 6.95 -2.48
CA VAL A 241 -16.47 5.74 -1.81
C VAL A 241 -17.02 6.02 -0.41
N GLN A 242 -16.32 6.82 0.40
CA GLN A 242 -16.62 7.00 1.84
C GLN A 242 -17.08 8.42 2.20
N GLY A 243 -17.16 9.34 1.25
CA GLY A 243 -17.50 10.74 1.48
C GLY A 243 -16.54 11.43 2.46
N ALA A 244 -17.08 12.31 3.31
CA ALA A 244 -16.28 13.12 4.24
C ALA A 244 -15.48 12.32 5.28
N MET A 245 -15.92 11.09 5.60
CA MET A 245 -15.20 10.23 6.55
C MET A 245 -13.81 9.83 6.05
N SER A 246 -13.58 9.85 4.72
CA SER A 246 -12.27 9.59 4.13
C SER A 246 -11.17 10.56 4.61
N LEU A 247 -11.53 11.81 4.94
CA LEU A 247 -10.57 12.84 5.37
C LEU A 247 -9.91 12.48 6.70
N VAL A 248 -10.64 11.83 7.61
CA VAL A 248 -10.10 11.39 8.90
C VAL A 248 -9.06 10.29 8.69
N TRP A 249 -9.34 9.36 7.78
CA TRP A 249 -8.50 8.18 7.56
C TRP A 249 -7.26 8.48 6.71
N LEU A 250 -7.37 9.47 5.82
CA LEU A 250 -6.26 9.98 5.02
C LEU A 250 -5.60 11.22 5.66
N LEU A 251 -5.88 11.51 6.94
CA LEU A 251 -5.25 12.62 7.68
C LEU A 251 -3.71 12.65 7.54
N PRO A 252 -2.97 11.52 7.57
CA PRO A 252 -1.52 11.56 7.38
C PRO A 252 -1.11 12.19 6.04
N LEU A 253 -1.94 12.04 4.99
CA LEU A 253 -1.72 12.64 3.68
C LEU A 253 -2.00 14.15 3.67
N LEU A 254 -3.01 14.62 4.41
CA LEU A 254 -3.27 16.06 4.58
C LEU A 254 -2.13 16.75 5.32
N LEU A 255 -1.47 16.04 6.24
CA LEU A 255 -0.39 16.56 7.07
C LEU A 255 0.99 16.49 6.40
N LEU A 256 1.12 15.94 5.18
CA LEU A 256 2.40 15.88 4.45
C LEU A 256 3.12 17.22 4.36
N PRO A 257 2.45 18.35 4.03
CA PRO A 257 3.13 19.66 4.00
C PRO A 257 3.71 20.05 5.35
N MET A 258 3.04 19.73 6.45
CA MET A 258 3.53 20.00 7.80
C MET A 258 4.76 19.16 8.13
N TYR A 259 4.76 17.87 7.74
CA TYR A 259 5.94 17.02 7.92
C TYR A 259 7.15 17.51 7.14
N TRP A 260 6.97 18.24 6.03
CA TRP A 260 8.08 18.82 5.26
C TRP A 260 8.74 20.02 5.92
N LEU A 261 8.02 20.71 6.82
CA LEU A 261 8.51 21.88 7.53
C LEU A 261 9.33 21.52 8.78
N LEU A 262 9.33 20.25 9.19
CA LEU A 262 10.04 19.81 10.38
C LEU A 262 11.56 19.91 10.19
N PRO A 263 12.28 20.49 11.17
CA PRO A 263 13.73 20.57 11.10
C PRO A 263 14.35 19.19 11.20
N LYS A 264 15.51 19.00 10.56
CA LYS A 264 16.29 17.78 10.69
C LYS A 264 16.59 17.53 12.17
N ARG A 265 16.23 16.33 12.65
CA ARG A 265 16.55 15.89 14.01
C ARG A 265 16.92 14.43 13.99
N ASP A 266 18.11 14.12 14.48
CA ASP A 266 18.56 12.73 14.52
C ASP A 266 17.93 12.02 15.74
N SER A 267 16.75 11.46 15.53
CA SER A 267 16.06 10.66 16.55
C SER A 267 16.26 9.17 16.26
N HIS A 268 17.38 8.62 16.72
CA HIS A 268 17.72 7.22 16.51
C HIS A 268 16.59 6.26 16.93
N TRP A 269 15.90 6.55 18.04
CA TRP A 269 14.78 5.74 18.53
C TRP A 269 13.57 5.72 17.59
N LEU A 270 13.17 6.88 17.05
CA LEU A 270 12.06 6.95 16.11
C LEU A 270 12.42 6.25 14.79
N GLN A 271 13.67 6.42 14.35
CA GLN A 271 14.17 5.77 13.15
C GLN A 271 14.19 4.24 13.30
N TRP A 272 14.71 3.76 14.42
CA TRP A 272 14.71 2.35 14.76
C TRP A 272 13.28 1.80 14.83
N PHE A 273 12.38 2.46 15.55
CA PHE A 273 11.00 1.98 15.65
C PHE A 273 10.30 1.95 14.29
N ALA A 274 10.47 2.98 13.45
CA ALA A 274 9.88 3.02 12.12
C ALA A 274 10.34 1.84 11.24
N ASP A 275 11.66 1.60 11.19
CA ASP A 275 12.24 0.59 10.28
C ASP A 275 12.09 -0.85 10.80
N TYR A 276 12.07 -1.03 12.12
CA TYR A 276 12.08 -2.34 12.78
C TYR A 276 10.69 -2.81 13.23
N ALA A 277 9.78 -1.89 13.54
CA ALA A 277 8.47 -2.22 14.09
C ALA A 277 7.33 -1.69 13.22
N ALA A 278 7.32 -0.40 12.87
CA ALA A 278 6.17 0.21 12.19
C ALA A 278 5.95 -0.32 10.76
N ILE A 279 6.97 -0.34 9.91
CA ILE A 279 6.85 -0.86 8.54
C ILE A 279 6.37 -2.32 8.49
N PRO A 280 6.97 -3.27 9.23
CA PRO A 280 6.45 -4.63 9.32
C PRO A 280 5.01 -4.69 9.82
N SER A 281 4.67 -3.88 10.82
CA SER A 281 3.32 -3.87 11.40
C SER A 281 2.27 -3.34 10.43
N ILE A 282 2.59 -2.33 9.61
CA ILE A 282 1.71 -1.83 8.55
C ILE A 282 1.45 -2.93 7.52
N ALA A 283 2.51 -3.61 7.05
CA ALA A 283 2.37 -4.72 6.11
C ALA A 283 1.56 -5.88 6.69
N ALA A 284 1.80 -6.25 7.95
CA ALA A 284 1.03 -7.28 8.63
C ALA A 284 -0.44 -6.90 8.75
N THR A 285 -0.73 -5.65 9.12
CA THR A 285 -2.11 -5.18 9.28
C THR A 285 -2.87 -5.14 7.96
N ALA A 286 -2.22 -4.81 6.85
CA ALA A 286 -2.84 -4.90 5.53
C ALA A 286 -3.11 -6.37 5.13
N MET A 287 -2.15 -7.27 5.41
CA MET A 287 -2.23 -8.67 5.03
C MET A 287 -3.14 -9.52 5.93
N VAL A 288 -3.36 -9.14 7.19
CA VAL A 288 -4.15 -9.94 8.16
C VAL A 288 -5.61 -10.08 7.75
N LEU A 289 -6.11 -9.19 6.89
CA LEU A 289 -7.49 -9.20 6.38
C LEU A 289 -7.60 -9.83 4.99
N ILE A 290 -6.48 -10.23 4.37
CA ILE A 290 -6.45 -10.74 2.99
C ILE A 290 -6.28 -12.26 3.05
N HIS A 291 -7.09 -13.00 2.28
CA HIS A 291 -6.86 -14.43 2.07
C HIS A 291 -5.93 -14.65 0.85
N PRO A 292 -4.60 -14.80 1.04
CA PRO A 292 -3.62 -14.66 -0.02
C PRO A 292 -3.82 -15.60 -1.22
N ILE A 293 -4.36 -16.80 -0.99
CA ILE A 293 -4.63 -17.78 -2.07
C ILE A 293 -5.89 -17.39 -2.86
N GLY A 294 -6.89 -16.82 -2.17
CA GLY A 294 -8.17 -16.45 -2.78
C GLY A 294 -8.04 -15.15 -3.59
N SER A 295 -7.23 -14.22 -3.10
CA SER A 295 -7.03 -12.90 -3.72
C SER A 295 -5.82 -12.86 -4.67
N LEU A 296 -5.28 -14.02 -5.06
CA LEU A 296 -4.11 -14.11 -5.93
C LEU A 296 -4.52 -13.91 -7.39
N SER A 297 -4.24 -12.72 -7.91
CA SER A 297 -4.48 -12.39 -9.32
C SER A 297 -3.16 -12.17 -10.04
N PHE A 298 -2.80 -13.10 -10.94
CA PHE A 298 -1.49 -13.12 -11.60
C PHE A 298 -1.21 -11.83 -12.40
N TRP A 299 -2.18 -11.38 -13.20
CA TRP A 299 -2.01 -10.24 -14.09
C TRP A 299 -1.80 -8.91 -13.33
N PRO A 300 -2.64 -8.54 -12.34
CA PRO A 300 -2.38 -7.39 -11.49
C PRO A 300 -1.01 -7.41 -10.83
N ILE A 301 -0.62 -8.54 -10.23
CA ILE A 301 0.68 -8.66 -9.56
C ILE A 301 1.82 -8.42 -10.56
N LEU A 302 1.80 -9.09 -11.71
CA LEU A 302 2.84 -8.97 -12.73
C LEU A 302 2.98 -7.52 -13.22
N LEU A 303 1.87 -6.89 -13.60
CA LEU A 303 1.85 -5.55 -14.17
C LEU A 303 2.31 -4.51 -13.15
N VAL A 304 1.84 -4.63 -11.90
CA VAL A 304 2.22 -3.75 -10.80
C VAL A 304 3.70 -3.91 -10.46
N VAL A 305 4.23 -5.13 -10.42
CA VAL A 305 5.65 -5.38 -10.17
C VAL A 305 6.53 -4.71 -11.22
N LEU A 306 6.18 -4.86 -12.51
CA LEU A 306 6.92 -4.24 -13.61
C LEU A 306 6.90 -2.71 -13.53
N ILE A 307 5.71 -2.11 -13.36
CA ILE A 307 5.57 -0.65 -13.33
C ILE A 307 6.15 -0.04 -12.04
N SER A 308 6.04 -0.73 -10.90
CA SER A 308 6.55 -0.25 -9.62
C SER A 308 8.06 -0.06 -9.64
N SER A 309 8.79 -0.94 -10.34
CA SER A 309 10.23 -0.82 -10.56
C SER A 309 10.55 0.28 -11.58
N ASP A 310 9.95 0.20 -12.76
CA ASP A 310 10.49 0.93 -13.92
C ASP A 310 9.77 2.24 -14.22
N GLY A 311 8.50 2.36 -13.86
CA GLY A 311 7.70 3.53 -14.21
C GLY A 311 8.16 4.82 -13.52
N ARG A 312 8.67 4.74 -12.29
CA ARG A 312 9.07 5.94 -11.51
C ARG A 312 10.32 6.62 -12.06
N TRP A 313 11.39 5.86 -12.33
CA TRP A 313 12.61 6.43 -12.88
C TRP A 313 12.40 6.87 -14.34
N LEU A 314 11.57 6.13 -15.11
CA LEU A 314 11.19 6.49 -16.47
C LEU A 314 10.40 7.81 -16.49
N GLY A 315 9.41 7.97 -15.61
CA GLY A 315 8.69 9.23 -15.42
C GLY A 315 9.60 10.38 -15.03
N GLY A 316 10.53 10.15 -14.09
CA GLY A 316 11.53 11.14 -13.75
C GLY A 316 12.41 11.54 -14.95
N MET A 317 12.82 10.56 -15.75
CA MET A 317 13.65 10.78 -16.94
C MET A 317 12.90 11.60 -17.99
N VAL A 318 11.63 11.27 -18.27
CA VAL A 318 10.76 12.05 -19.17
C VAL A 318 10.64 13.50 -18.68
N GLY A 319 10.41 13.70 -17.38
CA GLY A 319 10.35 15.04 -16.79
C GLY A 319 11.65 15.85 -16.95
N LEU A 320 12.81 15.20 -16.83
CA LEU A 320 14.11 15.84 -17.06
C LEU A 320 14.37 16.14 -18.53
N LEU A 321 14.03 15.22 -19.43
CA LEU A 321 14.25 15.39 -20.87
C LEU A 321 13.39 16.50 -21.46
N ILE A 322 12.16 16.67 -20.96
CA ILE A 322 11.26 17.79 -21.38
C ILE A 322 11.88 19.15 -21.06
N LEU A 323 12.59 19.27 -19.94
CA LEU A 323 13.26 20.52 -19.56
C LEU A 323 14.57 20.76 -20.33
N GLY A 324 15.11 19.75 -21.00
CA GLY A 324 16.36 19.81 -21.73
C GLY A 324 17.61 19.91 -20.84
N GLY A 325 18.78 19.96 -21.49
CA GLY A 325 20.06 20.24 -20.83
C GLY A 325 20.75 19.03 -20.16
N ARG A 326 20.23 17.80 -20.29
CA ARG A 326 20.87 16.58 -19.79
C ARG A 326 20.87 15.49 -20.87
N THR A 327 21.92 14.68 -20.91
CA THR A 327 21.96 13.45 -21.72
C THR A 327 21.04 12.39 -21.14
N SER A 328 20.54 11.47 -21.96
CA SER A 328 19.63 10.39 -21.52
C SER A 328 20.24 9.53 -20.41
N ALA A 329 21.53 9.20 -20.51
CA ALA A 329 22.26 8.41 -19.50
C ALA A 329 22.37 9.14 -18.15
N ASN A 330 22.68 10.44 -18.14
CA ASN A 330 22.74 11.20 -16.89
C ASN A 330 21.35 11.41 -16.27
N ALA A 331 20.34 11.67 -17.11
CA ALA A 331 18.94 11.77 -16.68
C ALA A 331 18.43 10.47 -16.05
N MET A 332 18.82 9.30 -16.60
CA MET A 332 18.48 8.01 -16.02
C MET A 332 19.17 7.78 -14.67
N ARG A 333 20.46 8.10 -14.57
CA ARG A 333 21.23 7.89 -13.34
C ARG A 333 20.72 8.73 -12.16
N ILE A 334 20.41 10.01 -12.42
CA ILE A 334 19.91 10.92 -11.38
C ILE A 334 18.49 10.56 -10.93
N THR A 335 17.64 9.96 -11.78
CA THR A 335 16.26 9.60 -11.42
C THR A 335 16.11 8.20 -10.83
N MET A 336 17.13 7.35 -10.95
CA MET A 336 17.13 5.99 -10.40
C MET A 336 16.73 5.91 -8.90
N PRO A 337 17.11 6.86 -8.02
CA PRO A 337 16.65 6.88 -6.63
C PRO A 337 15.14 7.03 -6.46
N LEU A 338 14.41 7.56 -7.46
CA LEU A 338 12.94 7.70 -7.39
C LEU A 338 12.22 6.35 -7.27
N VAL A 339 12.89 5.24 -7.54
CA VAL A 339 12.34 3.89 -7.36
C VAL A 339 12.26 3.50 -5.88
N ASP A 340 12.99 4.16 -4.96
CA ASP A 340 13.03 3.82 -3.52
C ASP A 340 11.75 4.25 -2.76
N ALA A 341 10.61 3.71 -3.20
CA ALA A 341 9.29 4.05 -2.74
C ALA A 341 8.55 2.86 -2.10
N GLY A 342 9.25 1.78 -1.73
CA GLY A 342 8.64 0.55 -1.20
C GLY A 342 7.78 0.81 0.05
N ALA A 343 8.36 1.47 1.06
CA ALA A 343 7.62 1.87 2.26
C ALA A 343 6.48 2.86 1.97
N SER A 344 6.68 3.81 1.04
CA SER A 344 5.66 4.77 0.62
C SER A 344 4.45 4.10 -0.02
N GLN A 345 4.70 3.21 -0.98
CA GLN A 345 3.69 2.41 -1.68
C GLN A 345 2.92 1.53 -0.70
N LEU A 346 3.62 0.90 0.25
CA LEU A 346 2.99 0.11 1.32
C LEU A 346 2.08 0.97 2.21
N CYS A 347 2.54 2.14 2.66
CA CYS A 347 1.74 3.03 3.49
C CYS A 347 0.47 3.49 2.76
N MET A 348 0.61 3.87 1.48
CA MET A 348 -0.52 4.29 0.65
C MET A 348 -1.52 3.15 0.45
N ALA A 349 -1.03 1.95 0.11
CA ALA A 349 -1.86 0.76 -0.06
C ALA A 349 -2.62 0.39 1.23
N ALA A 350 -1.94 0.37 2.37
CA ALA A 350 -2.55 0.04 3.66
C ALA A 350 -3.64 1.06 4.06
N MET A 351 -3.41 2.36 3.82
CA MET A 351 -4.44 3.38 4.07
C MET A 351 -5.64 3.23 3.15
N LEU A 352 -5.43 3.08 1.84
CA LEU A 352 -6.53 2.98 0.86
C LEU A 352 -7.30 1.66 0.96
N PHE A 353 -6.62 0.58 1.34
CA PHE A 353 -7.26 -0.69 1.72
C PHE A 353 -8.08 -0.53 3.01
N GLY A 354 -7.51 0.11 4.03
CA GLY A 354 -8.23 0.43 5.26
C GLY A 354 -9.48 1.29 5.01
N VAL A 355 -9.44 2.24 4.09
CA VAL A 355 -10.62 3.04 3.70
C VAL A 355 -11.65 2.22 2.91
N GLY A 356 -11.29 1.03 2.43
CA GLY A 356 -12.17 0.14 1.66
C GLY A 356 -12.26 0.50 0.18
N VAL A 357 -11.27 1.24 -0.36
CA VAL A 357 -11.27 1.65 -1.77
C VAL A 357 -10.53 0.65 -2.65
N LEU A 358 -9.44 0.09 -2.13
CA LEU A 358 -8.74 -1.02 -2.78
C LEU A 358 -9.38 -2.34 -2.40
N SER A 359 -9.55 -3.21 -3.38
CA SER A 359 -9.88 -4.62 -3.14
C SER A 359 -8.65 -5.35 -2.58
N GLU A 360 -8.88 -6.55 -2.04
CA GLU A 360 -7.81 -7.42 -1.55
C GLU A 360 -6.79 -7.76 -2.65
N GLU A 361 -7.26 -8.07 -3.86
CA GLU A 361 -6.41 -8.41 -5.01
C GLU A 361 -5.46 -7.28 -5.39
N LEU A 362 -5.99 -6.05 -5.48
CA LEU A 362 -5.20 -4.86 -5.82
C LEU A 362 -4.23 -4.50 -4.69
N THR A 363 -4.66 -4.68 -3.45
CA THR A 363 -3.81 -4.45 -2.27
C THR A 363 -2.64 -5.44 -2.25
N LEU A 364 -2.90 -6.72 -2.52
CA LEU A 364 -1.87 -7.75 -2.64
C LEU A 364 -0.89 -7.43 -3.78
N ALA A 365 -1.39 -6.96 -4.93
CA ALA A 365 -0.56 -6.51 -6.04
C ALA A 365 0.32 -5.31 -5.66
N ALA A 366 -0.25 -4.30 -4.99
CA ALA A 366 0.48 -3.12 -4.52
C ALA A 366 1.58 -3.49 -3.50
N ILE A 367 1.28 -4.37 -2.55
CA ILE A 367 2.26 -4.87 -1.57
C ILE A 367 3.35 -5.69 -2.26
N SER A 368 3.00 -6.52 -3.24
CA SER A 368 3.97 -7.28 -4.04
C SER A 368 4.93 -6.37 -4.80
N GLY A 369 4.42 -5.28 -5.37
CA GLY A 369 5.25 -4.23 -5.98
C GLY A 369 6.21 -3.58 -4.97
N ALA A 370 5.75 -3.30 -3.75
CA ALA A 370 6.59 -2.75 -2.68
C ALA A 370 7.71 -3.73 -2.27
N ILE A 371 7.41 -5.02 -2.14
CA ILE A 371 8.43 -6.07 -1.89
C ILE A 371 9.45 -6.08 -3.02
N PHE A 372 8.98 -6.05 -4.27
CA PHE A 372 9.86 -6.12 -5.43
C PHE A 372 10.82 -4.91 -5.51
N ILE A 373 10.35 -3.71 -5.17
CA ILE A 373 11.20 -2.50 -5.05
C ILE A 373 12.36 -2.75 -4.06
N GLU A 374 12.09 -3.32 -2.89
CA GLU A 374 13.12 -3.59 -1.89
C GLU A 374 14.11 -4.68 -2.33
N LEU A 375 13.59 -5.74 -2.96
CA LEU A 375 14.41 -6.86 -3.46
C LEU A 375 15.33 -6.46 -4.62
N THR A 376 14.90 -5.51 -5.46
CA THR A 376 15.66 -5.06 -6.65
C THR A 376 16.65 -3.93 -6.37
N ALA A 377 16.68 -3.37 -5.15
CA ALA A 377 17.64 -2.34 -4.74
C ALA A 377 19.13 -2.65 -5.06
N PRO A 378 19.68 -3.87 -4.83
CA PRO A 378 21.06 -4.18 -5.24
C PRO A 378 21.29 -4.11 -6.74
N THR A 379 20.32 -4.56 -7.54
CA THR A 379 20.41 -4.52 -9.01
C THR A 379 20.42 -3.08 -9.48
N ARG A 380 19.54 -2.23 -8.94
CA ARG A 380 19.54 -0.78 -9.22
C ARG A 380 20.86 -0.12 -8.86
N ARG A 381 21.43 -0.46 -7.71
CA ARG A 381 22.75 0.06 -7.29
C ARG A 381 23.85 -0.33 -8.28
N LYS A 382 23.92 -1.60 -8.70
CA LYS A 382 24.90 -2.06 -9.70
C LYS A 382 24.71 -1.36 -11.05
N PHE A 383 23.46 -1.16 -11.45
CA PHE A 383 23.14 -0.48 -12.70
C PHE A 383 23.55 1.00 -12.66
N ALA A 384 23.24 1.70 -11.57
CA ALA A 384 23.63 3.10 -11.37
C ALA A 384 25.16 3.29 -11.37
N THR A 385 25.93 2.33 -10.84
CA THR A 385 27.40 2.35 -10.92
C THR A 385 27.91 2.08 -12.32
N SER A 386 27.32 1.11 -13.04
CA SER A 386 27.74 0.80 -14.42
C SER A 386 27.52 1.98 -15.38
N ILE A 387 26.44 2.75 -15.22
CA ILE A 387 26.24 3.97 -16.02
C ILE A 387 27.34 5.00 -15.76
N LYS A 388 27.80 5.13 -14.51
CA LYS A 388 28.88 6.06 -14.16
C LYS A 388 30.17 5.68 -14.88
N ASP A 389 30.52 4.41 -14.85
CA ASP A 389 31.76 3.92 -15.46
C ASP A 389 31.74 4.14 -16.98
N ASN A 390 30.62 3.81 -17.65
CA ASN A 390 30.47 4.04 -19.10
C ASN A 390 30.48 5.53 -19.51
N LEU A 391 30.04 6.44 -18.63
CA LEU A 391 30.10 7.88 -18.89
C LEU A 391 31.53 8.42 -18.78
N LEU A 392 32.36 7.84 -17.89
CA LEU A 392 33.76 8.23 -17.72
C LEU A 392 34.66 7.71 -18.85
N ASP A 393 34.27 6.62 -19.51
CA ASP A 393 35.02 6.06 -20.65
C ASP A 393 34.75 6.81 -21.99
N CYS A 394 33.79 7.75 -22.00
CA CYS A 394 33.38 8.51 -23.19
C CYS A 394 33.86 9.97 -23.19
N ASP A 395 34.43 10.45 -22.08
CA ASP A 395 35.09 11.75 -21.92
C ASP A 395 36.61 11.58 -22.01
#